data_AF-A0A0A1NA00-F1
#
_entry.id   AF-A0A0A1NA00-F1
#
_cell.length_a   1.000
_cell.length_b   1.000
_cell.length_c   1.000
_cell.angle_alpha   90.00
_cell.angle_beta   90.00
_cell.angle_gamma   90.00
#
_symmetry.space_group_name_H-M   'P 1'
#
loop_
_entity.id
_entity.type
_entity.pdbx_description
1 polymer ?
#
loop_
_entity_poly.entity_id
_entity_poly.type
_entity_poly.pdbx_seq_one_letter_code
_entity_poly.pdbx_strand_id
1 'polypeptide(L)'
;MPTAISSYSLIIKNATVISFEKFDQKTLYIVHVESQQGHKYTIAKRYEDFIQFSQKLQDQFSNVRGLPPKIKHKLHLLVKNKYIHAQRAEELNHFLEALFSKTTLPIVTHSAIVREFFYFQQPQEESHNENTFSSRWKRLRSTSFLSRSNHSSPRPEPSCSTLLPQVKRPGMRKSQSTACLLIKDTIKIKVIYDMDNIIVIQVPRSIALNELRSRILQKFSDSVGSRAVQDDILLLFYDTTISSASSFSSTSMDLLAATVIAKEKDLISLMKTKWSHLEKITLRCIM
;
A
#
# COMPACT_ATOMS: atom_id res chain seq x y z
N MET A 1 4.86 47.13 -5.16
CA MET A 1 3.88 46.87 -6.22
C MET A 1 4.03 45.41 -6.64
N PRO A 2 3.16 44.49 -6.17
CA PRO A 2 3.17 43.11 -6.64
C PRO A 2 2.72 43.09 -8.09
N THR A 3 3.60 42.69 -8.99
CA THR A 3 3.28 42.42 -10.39
C THR A 3 2.29 41.28 -10.43
N ALA A 4 1.03 41.55 -10.80
CA ALA A 4 0.07 40.52 -11.13
C ALA A 4 0.68 39.66 -12.24
N ILE A 5 1.13 38.46 -11.88
CA ILE A 5 1.67 37.50 -12.84
C ILE A 5 0.49 37.13 -13.72
N SER A 6 0.47 37.70 -14.93
CA SER A 6 -0.57 37.39 -15.88
C SER A 6 -0.57 35.88 -16.09
N SER A 7 -1.72 35.25 -15.90
CA SER A 7 -1.92 33.79 -15.88
C SER A 7 -1.75 33.13 -17.26
N TYR A 8 -1.01 33.79 -18.15
CA TYR A 8 -0.70 33.33 -19.48
C TYR A 8 0.24 32.12 -19.39
N SER A 9 -0.34 30.95 -19.67
CA SER A 9 0.31 29.71 -20.12
C SER A 9 1.64 29.37 -19.43
N LEU A 10 1.59 29.07 -18.13
CA LEU A 10 2.68 28.35 -17.47
C LEU A 10 2.80 26.96 -18.11
N ILE A 11 3.77 26.80 -19.00
CA ILE A 11 4.14 25.50 -19.57
C ILE A 11 5.03 24.80 -18.54
N ILE A 12 4.60 23.62 -18.11
CA ILE A 12 5.35 22.81 -17.15
C ILE A 12 6.46 22.07 -17.89
N LYS A 13 7.71 22.26 -17.46
CA LYS A 13 8.90 21.64 -18.03
C LYS A 13 9.24 20.34 -17.30
N ASN A 14 9.13 20.32 -15.97
CA ASN A 14 9.44 19.16 -15.15
C ASN A 14 8.62 19.15 -13.86
N ALA A 15 8.38 17.98 -13.30
CA ALA A 15 7.78 17.82 -11.98
C ALA A 15 8.37 16.58 -11.29
N THR A 16 8.71 16.70 -10.00
CA THR A 16 9.28 15.60 -9.22
C THR A 16 8.70 15.58 -7.80
N VAL A 17 8.39 14.39 -7.29
CA VAL A 17 7.98 14.18 -5.91
C VAL A 17 9.22 14.25 -5.01
N ILE A 18 9.26 15.23 -4.11
CA ILE A 18 10.40 15.47 -3.21
C ILE A 18 10.19 14.87 -1.82
N SER A 19 8.94 14.80 -1.36
CA SER A 19 8.59 14.24 -0.05
C SER A 19 7.11 13.86 -0.02
N PHE A 20 6.70 13.23 1.08
CA PHE A 20 5.29 13.05 1.41
C PHE A 20 5.07 13.36 2.89
N GLU A 21 3.92 13.93 3.20
CA GLU A 21 3.55 14.37 4.54
C GLU A 21 2.19 13.81 4.92
N LYS A 22 2.01 13.47 6.20
CA LYS A 22 0.72 12.99 6.72
C LYS A 22 -0.01 14.15 7.38
N PHE A 23 -1.17 14.51 6.82
CA PHE A 23 -2.04 15.56 7.30
C PHE A 23 -3.45 15.00 7.53
N ASP A 24 -3.93 15.03 8.77
CA ASP A 24 -5.27 14.56 9.15
C ASP A 24 -5.61 13.17 8.58
N GLN A 25 -4.73 12.19 8.87
CA GLN A 25 -4.78 10.81 8.38
C GLN A 25 -4.61 10.62 6.86
N LYS A 26 -4.61 11.69 6.06
CA LYS A 26 -4.34 11.67 4.63
C LYS A 26 -2.85 11.85 4.37
N THR A 27 -2.32 11.19 3.34
CA THR A 27 -0.94 11.39 2.90
C THR A 27 -0.93 12.28 1.66
N LEU A 28 -0.24 13.41 1.76
CA LEU A 28 0.02 14.35 0.68
C LEU A 28 1.42 14.13 0.12
N TYR A 29 1.56 14.20 -1.19
CA TYR A 29 2.82 14.12 -1.90
C TYR A 29 3.21 15.53 -2.32
N ILE A 30 4.39 15.97 -1.88
CA ILE A 30 4.91 17.29 -2.18
C ILE A 30 5.69 17.18 -3.48
N VAL A 31 5.22 17.91 -4.50
CA VAL A 31 5.78 17.89 -5.84
C VAL A 31 6.41 19.23 -6.13
N HIS A 32 7.70 19.20 -6.46
CA HIS A 32 8.44 20.33 -6.98
C HIS A 32 8.20 20.43 -8.48
N VAL A 33 7.72 21.59 -8.93
CA VAL A 33 7.34 21.86 -10.31
C VAL A 33 8.24 22.95 -10.88
N GLU A 34 8.83 22.70 -12.05
CA GLU A 34 9.64 23.66 -12.80
C GLU A 34 8.90 24.02 -14.09
N SER A 35 8.63 25.31 -14.28
CA SER A 35 8.07 25.83 -15.53
C SER A 35 9.16 26.03 -16.60
N GLN A 36 8.75 26.15 -17.85
CA GLN A 36 9.66 26.46 -18.96
C GLN A 36 10.33 27.84 -18.81
N GLN A 37 9.71 28.76 -18.08
CA GLN A 37 10.25 30.08 -17.75
C GLN A 37 11.26 30.05 -16.59
N GLY A 38 11.54 28.88 -16.00
CA GLY A 38 12.47 28.73 -14.87
C GLY A 38 11.86 29.03 -13.51
N HIS A 39 10.58 29.40 -13.43
CA HIS A 39 9.87 29.50 -12.15
C HIS A 39 9.72 28.12 -11.52
N LYS A 40 10.04 28.05 -10.22
CA LYS A 40 9.98 26.83 -9.41
C LYS A 40 8.98 27.05 -8.29
N TYR A 41 8.11 26.07 -8.07
CA TYR A 41 7.12 26.11 -6.99
C TYR A 41 6.81 24.69 -6.52
N THR A 42 6.09 24.56 -5.41
CA THR A 42 5.67 23.28 -4.87
C THR A 42 4.15 23.18 -4.83
N ILE A 43 3.63 21.99 -5.08
CA ILE A 43 2.21 21.64 -4.88
C ILE A 43 2.12 20.43 -3.96
N ALA A 44 0.99 20.30 -3.26
CA ALA A 44 0.67 19.14 -2.45
C ALA A 44 -0.59 18.47 -2.99
N LYS A 45 -0.49 17.19 -3.35
CA LYS A 45 -1.60 16.41 -3.92
C LYS A 45 -1.67 15.03 -3.26
N ARG A 46 -2.85 14.44 -3.16
CA ARG A 46 -3.01 13.05 -2.71
C ARG A 46 -2.64 12.10 -3.85
N TYR A 47 -2.29 10.86 -3.51
CA TYR A 47 -2.04 9.83 -4.52
C TYR A 47 -3.25 9.62 -5.44
N GLU A 48 -4.46 9.66 -4.87
CA GLU A 48 -5.72 9.49 -5.59
C GLU A 48 -5.95 10.60 -6.62
N ASP A 49 -5.46 11.82 -6.37
CA ASP A 49 -5.57 12.93 -7.31
C ASP A 49 -4.71 12.65 -8.57
N PHE A 50 -3.54 12.01 -8.43
CA PHE A 50 -2.73 11.57 -9.57
C PHE A 50 -3.38 10.44 -10.36
N ILE A 51 -4.10 9.52 -9.69
CA ILE A 51 -4.84 8.46 -10.37
C ILE A 51 -5.93 9.06 -11.26
N GLN A 52 -6.73 9.98 -10.71
CA GLN A 52 -7.78 10.67 -11.46
C GLN A 52 -7.19 11.48 -12.62
N PHE A 53 -6.08 12.18 -12.39
CA PHE A 53 -5.36 12.91 -13.42
C PHE A 53 -4.84 12.00 -14.54
N SER A 54 -4.21 10.88 -14.20
CA SER A 54 -3.74 9.89 -15.18
C SER A 54 -4.89 9.35 -16.01
N GLN A 55 -6.03 9.03 -15.38
CA GLN A 55 -7.22 8.55 -16.10
C GLN A 55 -7.77 9.60 -17.07
N LYS A 56 -7.93 10.86 -16.60
CA LYS A 56 -8.39 11.98 -17.46
C LYS A 56 -7.46 12.21 -18.66
N LEU A 57 -6.15 12.08 -18.47
CA LEU A 57 -5.19 12.15 -19.58
C LEU A 57 -5.39 11.02 -20.60
N GLN A 58 -5.58 9.78 -20.14
CA GLN A 58 -5.82 8.64 -21.03
C GLN A 58 -7.11 8.83 -21.83
N ASP A 59 -8.18 9.27 -21.18
CA ASP A 59 -9.48 9.44 -21.82
C ASP A 59 -9.41 10.52 -22.91
N GLN A 60 -8.77 11.67 -22.61
CA GLN A 60 -8.65 12.78 -23.55
C GLN A 60 -7.72 12.48 -24.74
N PHE A 61 -6.65 11.70 -24.53
CA PHE A 61 -5.63 11.44 -25.55
C PHE A 61 -5.67 10.00 -26.09
N SER A 62 -6.78 9.29 -25.90
CA SER A 62 -7.00 7.91 -26.36
C SER A 62 -6.80 7.72 -27.88
N ASN A 63 -7.04 8.77 -28.67
CA ASN A 63 -6.90 8.75 -30.14
C ASN A 63 -5.51 9.18 -30.65
N VAL A 64 -4.60 9.59 -29.76
CA VAL A 64 -3.28 10.08 -30.16
C VAL A 64 -2.28 8.92 -30.22
N ARG A 65 -1.45 8.90 -31.26
CA ARG A 65 -0.38 7.90 -31.40
C ARG A 65 0.66 8.13 -30.30
N GLY A 66 0.69 7.23 -29.31
CA GLY A 66 1.52 7.35 -28.11
C GLY A 66 0.65 7.63 -26.90
N LEU A 67 0.20 6.56 -26.24
CA LEU A 67 -0.63 6.68 -25.06
C LEU A 67 0.14 7.40 -23.94
N PRO A 68 -0.51 8.30 -23.18
CA PRO A 68 0.09 8.89 -22.00
C PRO A 68 0.59 7.80 -21.03
N PRO A 69 1.48 8.12 -20.08
CA PRO A 69 1.81 7.18 -19.02
C PRO A 69 0.57 6.86 -18.17
N LYS A 70 0.50 5.62 -17.68
CA LYS A 70 -0.59 5.14 -16.82
C LYS A 70 -0.04 4.70 -15.47
N ILE A 71 -0.62 5.20 -14.40
CA ILE A 71 -0.31 4.74 -13.04
C ILE A 71 -0.98 3.37 -12.85
N LYS A 72 -0.20 2.36 -12.46
CA LYS A 72 -0.73 1.01 -12.29
C LYS A 72 -1.32 0.95 -10.90
N HIS A 73 -2.65 0.95 -10.78
CA HIS A 73 -3.34 0.77 -9.50
C HIS A 73 -3.12 -0.62 -8.83
N LYS A 74 -2.10 -1.37 -9.26
CA LYS A 74 -1.76 -2.72 -8.83
C LYS A 74 -0.87 -2.75 -7.59
N LEU A 75 -0.66 -1.63 -6.88
CA LEU A 75 -0.01 -1.68 -5.57
C LEU A 75 -0.93 -2.40 -4.58
N HIS A 76 -0.75 -3.72 -4.51
CA HIS A 76 -1.47 -4.64 -3.66
C HIS A 76 -1.65 -4.05 -2.26
N LEU A 77 -2.89 -3.72 -1.91
CA LEU A 77 -3.41 -3.30 -0.58
C LEU A 77 -3.08 -4.27 0.57
N LEU A 78 -2.34 -5.35 0.30
CA LEU A 78 -2.15 -6.49 1.17
C LEU A 78 -0.97 -6.39 2.12
N VAL A 79 -0.11 -5.38 1.97
CA VAL A 79 0.99 -5.19 2.90
C VAL A 79 0.72 -3.91 3.67
N LYS A 80 0.44 -4.04 4.98
CA LYS A 80 0.56 -2.96 5.98
C LYS A 80 2.04 -2.56 6.09
N ASN A 81 2.62 -2.16 4.97
CA ASN A 81 4.02 -1.93 4.84
C ASN A 81 4.28 -0.48 5.20
N LYS A 82 5.19 -0.26 6.15
CA LYS A 82 5.70 1.08 6.46
C LYS A 82 6.27 1.78 5.20
N TYR A 83 6.54 1.03 4.14
CA TYR A 83 7.10 1.49 2.87
C TYR A 83 6.07 1.84 1.78
N ILE A 84 4.75 1.75 2.03
CA ILE A 84 3.75 2.00 0.97
C ILE A 84 3.84 3.42 0.40
N HIS A 85 4.10 4.42 1.24
CA HIS A 85 4.18 5.81 0.79
C HIS A 85 5.45 6.08 -0.01
N ALA A 86 6.57 5.44 0.36
CA ALA A 86 7.80 5.51 -0.40
C ALA A 86 7.64 4.89 -1.79
N GLN A 87 7.01 3.71 -1.87
CA GLN A 87 6.73 3.03 -3.14
C GLN A 87 5.79 3.86 -4.04
N ARG A 88 4.75 4.45 -3.46
CA ARG A 88 3.87 5.38 -4.19
C ARG A 88 4.64 6.62 -4.68
N ALA A 89 5.55 7.17 -3.88
CA ALA A 89 6.36 8.31 -4.31
C ALA A 89 7.28 7.96 -5.49
N GLU A 90 7.88 6.77 -5.48
CA GLU A 90 8.68 6.24 -6.59
C GLU A 90 7.83 6.03 -7.85
N GLU A 91 6.65 5.42 -7.72
CA GLU A 91 5.72 5.25 -8.84
C GLU A 91 5.28 6.60 -9.43
N LEU A 92 4.96 7.58 -8.58
CA LEU A 92 4.61 8.93 -9.01
C LEU A 92 5.79 9.60 -9.73
N ASN A 93 7.02 9.44 -9.25
CA ASN A 93 8.21 9.95 -9.94
C ASN A 93 8.39 9.33 -11.33
N HIS A 94 8.23 8.01 -11.47
CA HIS A 94 8.27 7.36 -12.78
C HIS A 94 7.16 7.84 -13.71
N PHE A 95 5.95 8.06 -13.18
CA PHE A 95 4.84 8.60 -13.95
C PHE A 95 5.14 10.03 -14.46
N LEU A 96 5.64 10.91 -13.58
CA LEU A 96 5.97 12.29 -13.93
C LEU A 96 7.15 12.38 -14.90
N GLU A 97 8.18 11.56 -14.70
CA GLU A 97 9.32 11.46 -15.61
C GLU A 97 8.86 11.02 -17.00
N ALA A 98 8.00 10.00 -17.09
CA ALA A 98 7.43 9.57 -18.36
C ALA A 98 6.58 10.67 -18.99
N LEU A 99 5.75 11.38 -18.22
CA LEU A 99 4.85 12.43 -18.69
C LEU A 99 5.62 13.60 -19.30
N PHE A 100 6.74 14.00 -18.69
CA PHE A 100 7.59 15.11 -19.15
C PHE A 100 8.81 14.66 -19.96
N SER A 101 8.90 13.38 -20.30
CA SER A 101 9.97 12.85 -21.16
C SER A 101 9.88 13.44 -22.57
N LYS A 102 11.02 13.47 -23.27
CA LYS A 102 11.08 13.93 -24.68
C LYS A 102 10.21 13.11 -25.63
N THR A 103 9.83 11.90 -25.24
CA THR A 103 9.00 11.00 -26.03
C THR A 103 7.53 11.39 -25.98
N THR A 104 7.09 12.07 -24.90
CA THR A 104 5.70 12.51 -24.76
C THR A 104 5.44 13.71 -25.65
N LEU A 105 4.34 13.66 -26.40
CA LEU A 105 3.97 14.69 -27.35
C LEU A 105 3.69 16.03 -26.61
N PRO A 106 4.20 17.16 -27.12
CA PRO A 106 3.93 18.49 -26.55
C PRO A 106 2.44 18.81 -26.40
N ILE A 107 1.58 18.21 -27.25
CA ILE A 107 0.13 18.36 -27.16
C ILE A 107 -0.44 17.87 -25.82
N VAL A 108 0.19 16.86 -25.21
CA VAL A 108 -0.23 16.30 -23.92
C VAL A 108 0.28 17.20 -22.80
N THR A 109 1.57 17.55 -22.79
CA THR A 109 2.19 18.35 -21.71
C THR A 109 1.69 19.80 -21.67
N HIS A 110 1.27 20.36 -22.81
CA HIS A 110 0.72 21.73 -22.90
C HIS A 110 -0.82 21.77 -22.75
N SER A 111 -1.45 20.61 -22.57
CA SER A 111 -2.89 20.51 -22.43
C SER A 111 -3.43 21.29 -21.23
N ALA A 112 -4.71 21.68 -21.29
CA ALA A 112 -5.36 22.37 -20.18
C ALA A 112 -5.39 21.49 -18.92
N ILE A 113 -5.58 20.17 -19.06
CA ILE A 113 -5.64 19.24 -17.92
C ILE A 113 -4.32 19.19 -17.16
N VAL A 114 -3.17 19.15 -17.85
CA VAL A 114 -1.85 19.21 -17.21
C VAL A 114 -1.68 20.55 -16.49
N ARG A 115 -1.99 21.66 -17.15
CA ARG A 115 -1.85 22.99 -16.56
C ARG A 115 -2.72 23.17 -15.31
N GLU A 116 -3.98 22.74 -15.36
CA GLU A 116 -4.91 22.81 -14.24
C GLU A 116 -4.44 21.94 -13.07
N PHE A 117 -3.94 20.74 -13.34
CA PHE A 117 -3.46 19.83 -12.30
C PHE A 117 -2.25 20.39 -11.54
N PHE A 118 -1.29 20.97 -12.27
CA PHE A 118 -0.09 21.61 -11.71
C PHE A 118 -0.28 23.08 -11.37
N TYR A 119 -1.49 23.63 -11.51
CA TYR A 119 -1.74 25.02 -11.16
C TYR A 119 -1.56 25.20 -9.66
N PHE A 120 -0.71 26.16 -9.30
CA PHE A 120 -0.55 26.57 -7.91
C PHE A 120 -1.76 27.42 -7.54
N GLN A 121 -2.68 26.86 -6.76
CA GLN A 121 -3.62 27.69 -6.00
C GLN A 121 -2.79 28.43 -4.95
N GLN A 122 -2.41 29.66 -5.30
CA GLN A 122 -1.89 30.59 -4.33
C GLN A 122 -2.92 30.64 -3.21
N PRO A 123 -2.56 30.28 -1.96
CA PRO A 123 -3.48 30.48 -0.85
C PRO A 123 -3.82 31.96 -0.89
N GLN A 124 -5.07 32.28 -1.21
CA GLN A 124 -5.53 33.65 -1.19
C GLN A 124 -5.13 34.19 0.19
N GLU A 125 -4.31 35.23 0.21
CA GLU A 125 -4.04 36.00 1.42
C GLU A 125 -5.35 36.69 1.81
N GLU A 126 -6.32 35.93 2.29
CA GLU A 126 -7.44 36.46 3.05
C GLU A 126 -6.84 37.00 4.33
N SER A 127 -6.57 38.29 4.25
CA SER A 127 -6.23 39.19 5.33
C SER A 127 -7.28 39.04 6.43
N HIS A 128 -6.81 38.85 7.66
CA HIS A 128 -7.58 38.76 8.90
C HIS A 128 -8.24 37.41 9.27
N ASN A 129 -7.45 36.34 9.36
CA ASN A 129 -7.38 35.57 10.60
C ASN A 129 -6.13 34.68 10.60
N GLU A 130 -5.06 35.18 11.22
CA GLU A 130 -3.90 34.36 11.58
C GLU A 130 -4.39 33.14 12.38
N ASN A 131 -4.27 31.90 11.86
CA ASN A 131 -3.45 30.87 12.52
C ASN A 131 -3.42 29.42 11.98
N THR A 132 -3.83 29.04 10.76
CA THR A 132 -3.90 27.57 10.52
C THR A 132 -3.25 26.95 9.29
N PHE A 133 -3.07 27.61 8.14
CA PHE A 133 -2.62 26.86 6.95
C PHE A 133 -1.26 27.25 6.36
N SER A 134 -0.88 28.54 6.34
CA SER A 134 0.33 28.97 5.60
C SER A 134 1.61 28.98 6.46
N SER A 135 1.54 29.39 7.73
CA SER A 135 2.71 29.55 8.60
C SER A 135 3.30 28.23 9.15
N ARG A 136 2.56 27.11 9.04
CA ARG A 136 2.95 25.82 9.66
C ARG A 136 3.94 24.98 8.84
N TRP A 137 4.10 25.27 7.55
CA TRP A 137 5.02 24.52 6.66
C TRP A 137 6.48 24.89 6.89
N LYS A 138 6.77 26.04 7.51
CA LYS A 138 8.14 26.47 7.81
C LYS A 138 8.78 25.76 9.01
N ARG A 139 8.09 24.82 9.67
CA ARG A 139 8.61 24.14 10.87
C ARG A 139 8.20 22.69 10.99
N LEU A 140 8.37 21.88 9.94
CA LEU A 140 8.26 20.43 10.06
C LEU A 140 9.53 19.75 9.55
N ARG A 141 10.04 18.87 10.41
CA ARG A 141 11.29 18.12 10.22
C ARG A 141 11.13 17.23 9.00
N SER A 142 11.75 17.67 7.90
CA SER A 142 11.94 16.87 6.69
C SER A 142 12.64 15.58 7.07
N THR A 143 11.95 14.45 7.01
CA THR A 143 12.59 13.14 7.13
C THR A 143 13.21 12.80 5.79
N SER A 144 14.38 13.38 5.51
CA SER A 144 15.17 13.09 4.32
C SER A 144 15.66 11.63 4.39
N PHE A 145 15.08 10.74 3.58
CA PHE A 145 15.45 9.32 3.52
C PHE A 145 16.19 8.90 2.24
N LEU A 146 16.65 9.83 1.41
CA LEU A 146 17.34 9.51 0.16
C LEU A 146 18.70 10.20 0.06
N SER A 147 19.67 9.69 0.83
CA SER A 147 21.08 9.88 0.55
C SER A 147 21.75 8.50 0.55
N ARG A 148 21.77 7.82 -0.60
CA ARG A 148 22.69 6.70 -0.85
C ARG A 148 24.05 7.29 -1.20
N SER A 149 24.96 7.37 -0.24
CA SER A 149 26.39 7.51 -0.53
C SER A 149 27.01 6.12 -0.66
N ASN A 150 27.48 5.80 -1.86
CA ASN A 150 28.36 4.68 -2.11
C ASN A 150 29.78 5.08 -1.66
N HIS A 151 30.28 4.47 -0.59
CA HIS A 151 31.72 4.44 -0.30
C HIS A 151 32.17 3.02 -0.02
N SER A 152 32.83 2.45 -1.02
CA SER A 152 33.80 1.37 -0.94
C SER A 152 35.09 1.87 -0.27
N SER A 153 35.59 1.20 0.78
CA SER A 153 36.99 0.82 1.04
C SER A 153 37.23 0.33 2.50
N PRO A 154 38.39 -0.22 2.92
CA PRO A 154 38.47 -1.55 3.52
C PRO A 154 38.93 -1.59 5.00
N ARG A 155 38.87 -2.81 5.54
CA ARG A 155 39.49 -3.37 6.77
C ARG A 155 40.86 -2.75 7.13
N PRO A 156 41.16 -2.57 8.43
CA PRO A 156 42.12 -3.50 9.06
C PRO A 156 41.74 -3.90 10.51
N GLU A 157 42.21 -5.08 10.92
CA GLU A 157 42.26 -5.51 12.33
C GLU A 157 43.31 -4.71 13.12
N PRO A 158 43.22 -4.70 14.46
CA PRO A 158 44.13 -5.58 15.19
C PRO A 158 43.56 -6.22 16.47
N SER A 159 44.20 -7.33 16.79
CA SER A 159 44.13 -8.16 17.99
C SER A 159 44.25 -7.39 19.32
N CYS A 160 43.51 -7.83 20.34
CA CYS A 160 43.97 -7.68 21.72
C CYS A 160 43.47 -8.84 22.60
N SER A 161 44.43 -9.54 23.18
CA SER A 161 44.30 -10.63 24.13
C SER A 161 43.94 -10.09 25.51
N THR A 162 43.01 -10.72 26.22
CA THR A 162 42.94 -10.58 27.69
C THR A 162 42.48 -11.89 28.32
N LEU A 163 43.37 -12.43 29.16
CA LEU A 163 43.25 -13.62 30.00
C LEU A 163 42.43 -13.34 31.26
N LEU A 164 41.98 -14.43 31.91
CA LEU A 164 41.46 -14.62 33.29
C LEU A 164 39.92 -14.77 33.41
N PRO A 165 39.43 -15.39 34.50
CA PRO A 165 39.70 -16.77 34.88
C PRO A 165 38.41 -17.60 35.03
N GLN A 166 38.59 -18.90 34.86
CA GLN A 166 37.60 -19.96 34.92
C GLN A 166 36.93 -20.03 36.32
N VAL A 167 35.63 -19.73 36.39
CA VAL A 167 34.78 -20.11 37.54
C VAL A 167 33.91 -21.29 37.13
N LYS A 168 34.33 -22.49 37.52
CA LYS A 168 33.55 -23.72 37.49
C LYS A 168 32.28 -23.51 38.34
N ARG A 169 31.12 -23.39 37.69
CA ARG A 169 29.81 -23.55 38.34
C ARG A 169 29.28 -24.97 38.10
N PRO A 170 28.72 -25.64 39.12
CA PRO A 170 28.17 -26.99 38.98
C PRO A 170 26.98 -27.01 38.04
N GLY A 171 26.89 -28.08 37.26
CA GLY A 171 25.87 -28.28 36.25
C GLY A 171 24.46 -28.32 36.82
N MET A 172 23.58 -27.51 36.24
CA MET A 172 22.16 -27.84 36.15
C MET A 172 21.91 -28.23 34.69
N ARG A 173 21.67 -29.52 34.46
CA ARG A 173 21.06 -30.02 33.23
C ARG A 173 19.79 -29.20 33.00
N LYS A 174 19.82 -28.31 32.02
CA LYS A 174 18.60 -27.74 31.46
C LYS A 174 17.89 -28.90 30.80
N SER A 175 16.94 -29.50 31.52
CA SER A 175 15.89 -30.31 30.91
C SER A 175 15.34 -29.46 29.78
N GLN A 176 15.65 -29.84 28.55
CA GLN A 176 14.91 -29.41 27.38
C GLN A 176 13.49 -29.84 27.68
N SER A 177 12.70 -28.91 28.22
CA SER A 177 11.26 -29.04 28.24
C SER A 177 10.91 -29.31 26.79
N THR A 178 10.47 -30.53 26.53
CA THR A 178 9.53 -30.83 25.46
C THR A 178 8.45 -29.78 25.59
N ALA A 179 8.65 -28.67 24.87
CA ALA A 179 7.65 -27.65 24.69
C ALA A 179 6.50 -28.42 24.07
N CYS A 180 5.53 -28.81 24.91
CA CYS A 180 4.28 -29.37 24.47
C CYS A 180 3.83 -28.41 23.38
N LEU A 181 3.80 -28.92 22.14
CA LEU A 181 3.19 -28.26 21.00
C LEU A 181 1.71 -28.19 21.34
N LEU A 182 1.37 -27.33 22.29
CA LEU A 182 0.05 -27.06 22.78
C LEU A 182 -0.60 -26.39 21.59
N ILE A 183 -1.24 -27.23 20.78
CA ILE A 183 -1.93 -26.83 19.57
C ILE A 183 -2.79 -25.66 20.00
N LYS A 184 -2.50 -24.46 19.47
CA LYS A 184 -3.28 -23.29 19.82
C LYS A 184 -4.73 -23.62 19.48
N ASP A 185 -5.61 -23.53 20.47
CA ASP A 185 -7.05 -23.76 20.32
C ASP A 185 -7.74 -22.72 19.43
N THR A 186 -6.96 -21.80 18.84
CA THR A 186 -7.44 -20.76 17.94
C THR A 186 -6.74 -20.80 16.59
N ILE A 187 -7.45 -20.36 15.56
CA ILE A 187 -6.99 -20.27 14.18
C ILE A 187 -7.23 -18.86 13.64
N LYS A 188 -6.30 -18.34 12.83
CA LYS A 188 -6.46 -17.05 12.15
C LYS A 188 -7.08 -17.26 10.77
N ILE A 189 -8.25 -16.69 10.54
CA ILE A 189 -8.97 -16.79 9.27
C ILE A 189 -8.87 -15.45 8.55
N LYS A 190 -8.21 -15.43 7.39
CA LYS A 190 -8.24 -14.30 6.46
C LYS A 190 -9.42 -14.48 5.52
N VAL A 191 -10.37 -13.57 5.53
CA VAL A 191 -11.57 -13.64 4.69
C VAL A 191 -11.49 -12.56 3.62
N ILE A 192 -11.65 -12.97 2.36
CA ILE A 192 -11.61 -12.11 1.18
C ILE A 192 -13.03 -12.04 0.62
N TYR A 193 -13.68 -10.90 0.76
CA TYR A 193 -14.97 -10.64 0.14
C TYR A 193 -14.79 -10.11 -1.28
N ASP A 194 -14.00 -9.05 -1.40
CA ASP A 194 -13.57 -8.47 -2.67
C ASP A 194 -12.09 -8.04 -2.58
N MET A 195 -11.52 -7.56 -3.69
CA MET A 195 -10.14 -7.10 -3.77
C MET A 195 -9.80 -6.04 -2.70
N ASP A 196 -10.77 -5.21 -2.33
CA ASP A 196 -10.63 -4.13 -1.36
C ASP A 196 -11.13 -4.50 0.04
N ASN A 197 -11.86 -5.61 0.18
CA ASN A 197 -12.57 -5.98 1.39
C ASN A 197 -12.00 -7.28 1.97
N ILE A 198 -10.95 -7.13 2.77
CA ILE A 198 -10.23 -8.24 3.39
C ILE A 198 -10.15 -8.04 4.90
N ILE A 199 -10.67 -9.01 5.64
CA ILE A 199 -10.60 -9.02 7.09
C ILE A 199 -9.76 -10.19 7.59
N VAL A 200 -9.22 -10.06 8.79
CA VAL A 200 -8.55 -11.15 9.50
C VAL A 200 -9.17 -11.27 10.87
N ILE A 201 -9.71 -12.45 11.18
CA ILE A 201 -10.30 -12.75 12.48
C ILE A 201 -9.57 -13.93 13.11
N GLN A 202 -9.47 -13.92 14.43
CA GLN A 202 -8.96 -15.05 15.20
C GLN A 202 -10.14 -15.68 15.93
N VAL A 203 -10.34 -16.98 15.72
CA VAL A 203 -11.50 -17.71 16.24
C VAL A 203 -11.05 -19.02 16.90
N PRO A 204 -11.80 -19.54 17.89
CA PRO A 204 -11.60 -20.89 18.38
C PRO A 204 -11.77 -21.93 17.27
N ARG A 205 -11.03 -23.04 17.32
CA ARG A 205 -11.18 -24.16 16.37
C ARG A 205 -12.53 -24.86 16.48
N SER A 206 -13.21 -24.68 17.61
CA SER A 206 -14.56 -25.18 17.91
C SER A 206 -15.69 -24.23 17.50
N ILE A 207 -15.39 -23.14 16.78
CA ILE A 207 -16.41 -22.16 16.38
C ILE A 207 -17.48 -22.79 15.48
N ALA A 208 -18.75 -22.47 15.76
CA ALA A 208 -19.87 -22.86 14.91
C ALA A 208 -19.93 -22.01 13.64
N LEU A 209 -20.44 -22.55 12.54
CA LEU A 209 -20.50 -21.87 11.24
C LEU A 209 -21.36 -20.59 11.30
N ASN A 210 -22.47 -20.62 12.03
CA ASN A 210 -23.32 -19.44 12.23
C ASN A 210 -22.58 -18.31 12.97
N GLU A 211 -21.84 -18.64 14.04
CA GLU A 211 -21.04 -17.67 14.79
C GLU A 211 -19.90 -17.11 13.94
N LEU A 212 -19.24 -17.97 13.15
CA LEU A 212 -18.20 -17.56 12.21
C LEU A 212 -18.76 -16.55 11.19
N ARG A 213 -19.91 -16.85 10.57
CA ARG A 213 -20.60 -15.94 9.64
C ARG A 213 -20.94 -14.60 10.31
N SER A 214 -21.49 -14.61 11.52
CA SER A 214 -21.82 -13.39 12.27
C SER A 214 -20.59 -12.52 12.54
N ARG A 215 -19.46 -13.11 12.96
CA ARG A 215 -18.22 -12.36 13.19
C ARG A 215 -17.64 -11.77 11.91
N ILE A 216 -17.77 -12.49 10.78
CA ILE A 216 -17.36 -12.01 9.47
C ILE A 216 -18.21 -10.80 9.06
N LEU A 217 -19.54 -10.92 9.15
CA LEU A 217 -20.50 -9.86 8.84
C LEU A 217 -20.28 -8.61 9.68
N GLN A 218 -20.09 -8.78 10.98
CA GLN A 218 -19.82 -7.67 11.91
C GLN A 218 -18.55 -6.91 11.50
N LYS A 219 -17.46 -7.65 11.20
CA LYS A 219 -16.19 -7.02 10.79
C LYS A 219 -16.27 -6.29 9.45
N PHE A 220 -17.07 -6.78 8.50
CA PHE A 220 -17.31 -6.05 7.26
C PHE A 220 -18.19 -4.82 7.47
N SER A 221 -19.19 -4.90 8.35
CA SER A 221 -20.06 -3.77 8.68
C SER A 221 -19.29 -2.60 9.30
N ASP A 222 -18.33 -2.90 10.18
CA ASP A 222 -17.42 -1.91 10.76
C ASP A 222 -16.53 -1.22 9.71
N SER A 223 -16.24 -1.92 8.61
CA SER A 223 -15.25 -1.47 7.61
C SER A 223 -15.87 -0.77 6.40
N VAL A 224 -17.06 -1.19 5.97
CA VAL A 224 -17.64 -0.82 4.65
C VAL A 224 -18.90 0.04 4.74
N GLY A 225 -19.38 0.37 5.95
CA GLY A 225 -20.57 1.21 6.09
C GLY A 225 -21.88 0.44 5.82
N SER A 226 -22.25 -0.39 6.80
CA SER A 226 -23.59 -0.86 7.21
C SER A 226 -24.74 -1.20 6.21
N ARG A 227 -24.64 -1.11 4.87
CA ARG A 227 -25.83 -1.21 4.01
C ARG A 227 -25.98 -2.44 3.11
N ALA A 228 -24.97 -3.28 2.93
CA ALA A 228 -24.96 -4.20 1.79
C ALA A 228 -24.90 -5.71 2.09
N VAL A 229 -24.85 -6.17 3.34
CA VAL A 229 -24.61 -7.60 3.61
C VAL A 229 -25.69 -8.17 4.53
N GLN A 230 -26.87 -8.43 3.97
CA GLN A 230 -27.95 -9.17 4.65
C GLN A 230 -28.11 -10.62 4.15
N ASP A 231 -27.41 -11.03 3.09
CA ASP A 231 -27.62 -12.33 2.46
C ASP A 231 -26.67 -13.43 2.94
N ASP A 232 -27.10 -14.68 2.70
CA ASP A 232 -26.41 -15.93 3.01
C ASP A 232 -25.00 -16.00 2.42
N ILE A 233 -23.99 -15.60 3.21
CA ILE A 233 -22.59 -15.72 2.80
C ILE A 233 -22.19 -17.19 2.66
N LEU A 234 -21.79 -17.57 1.45
CA LEU A 234 -21.10 -18.81 1.16
C LEU A 234 -19.58 -18.61 1.32
N LEU A 235 -18.93 -19.51 2.04
CA LEU A 235 -17.48 -19.48 2.25
C LEU A 235 -16.82 -20.52 1.35
N LEU A 236 -15.80 -20.13 0.60
CA LEU A 236 -14.97 -21.04 -0.19
C LEU A 236 -13.56 -21.12 0.37
N PHE A 237 -13.06 -22.36 0.42
CA PHE A 237 -11.68 -22.68 0.73
C PHE A 237 -10.99 -23.22 -0.51
N TYR A 238 -9.84 -22.65 -0.84
CA TYR A 238 -8.94 -23.17 -1.87
C TYR A 238 -7.80 -23.92 -1.20
N ASP A 239 -7.63 -25.19 -1.57
CA ASP A 239 -6.57 -26.01 -1.01
C ASP A 239 -5.23 -25.60 -1.62
N THR A 240 -4.45 -24.81 -0.87
CA THR A 240 -3.14 -24.32 -1.33
C THR A 240 -2.04 -25.37 -1.24
N THR A 241 -2.29 -26.53 -0.62
CA THR A 241 -1.27 -27.58 -0.47
C THR A 241 -0.83 -28.16 -1.81
N ILE A 242 -1.67 -28.02 -2.84
CA ILE A 242 -1.45 -28.58 -4.17
C ILE A 242 -0.48 -27.69 -5.01
N SER A 243 -0.27 -26.43 -4.65
CA SER A 243 0.42 -25.45 -5.52
C SER A 243 1.90 -25.20 -5.19
N SER A 244 2.56 -26.09 -4.44
CA SER A 244 3.98 -25.90 -4.06
C SER A 244 4.97 -26.14 -5.21
N ALA A 245 4.51 -26.59 -6.38
CA ALA A 245 5.38 -26.94 -7.50
C ALA A 245 4.79 -26.48 -8.85
N SER A 246 4.89 -25.19 -9.17
CA SER A 246 5.14 -24.71 -10.54
C SER A 246 5.05 -23.19 -10.62
N SER A 247 6.02 -22.64 -11.35
CA SER A 247 6.11 -21.26 -11.77
C SER A 247 4.81 -20.80 -12.43
N PHE A 248 4.27 -19.68 -11.94
CA PHE A 248 3.07 -19.00 -12.43
C PHE A 248 3.20 -18.69 -13.94
N SER A 249 2.71 -19.57 -14.81
CA SER A 249 2.44 -19.24 -16.22
C SER A 249 0.97 -18.82 -16.33
N SER A 250 0.74 -17.68 -16.95
CA SER A 250 -0.48 -16.87 -16.81
C SER A 250 -1.64 -17.27 -17.72
N THR A 251 -1.77 -18.54 -18.11
CA THR A 251 -2.75 -18.92 -19.15
C THR A 251 -3.36 -20.29 -18.88
N SER A 252 -4.29 -20.31 -17.92
CA SER A 252 -5.41 -21.24 -17.69
C SER A 252 -5.53 -21.44 -16.18
N MET A 253 -6.54 -20.80 -15.57
CA MET A 253 -6.96 -21.18 -14.23
C MET A 253 -7.68 -22.51 -14.36
N ASP A 254 -6.91 -23.59 -14.45
CA ASP A 254 -7.42 -24.91 -14.09
C ASP A 254 -8.05 -24.76 -12.71
N LEU A 255 -9.36 -25.03 -12.67
CA LEU A 255 -10.24 -24.80 -11.53
C LEU A 255 -9.66 -25.49 -10.31
N LEU A 256 -8.87 -24.75 -9.52
CA LEU A 256 -8.41 -25.20 -8.21
C LEU A 256 -9.65 -25.69 -7.47
N ALA A 257 -9.61 -26.96 -7.02
CA ALA A 257 -10.73 -27.61 -6.37
C ALA A 257 -11.16 -26.81 -5.14
N ALA A 258 -12.17 -25.96 -5.33
CA ALA A 258 -12.68 -25.10 -4.30
C ALA A 258 -13.68 -25.89 -3.46
N THR A 259 -13.46 -25.95 -2.16
CA THR A 259 -14.41 -26.57 -1.22
C THR A 259 -15.38 -25.48 -0.75
N VAL A 260 -16.66 -25.62 -1.08
CA VAL A 260 -17.73 -24.76 -0.57
C VAL A 260 -18.10 -25.22 0.83
N ILE A 261 -18.11 -24.30 1.79
CA ILE A 261 -18.50 -24.52 3.18
C ILE A 261 -19.94 -24.04 3.35
N ALA A 262 -20.88 -24.91 3.00
CA ALA A 262 -22.31 -24.58 3.06
C ALA A 262 -22.91 -24.95 4.42
N LYS A 263 -22.50 -26.10 4.99
CA LYS A 263 -23.07 -26.70 6.19
C LYS A 263 -22.05 -26.76 7.33
N GLU A 264 -22.57 -26.79 8.56
CA GLU A 264 -21.78 -26.94 9.79
C GLU A 264 -20.81 -28.14 9.73
N LYS A 265 -21.29 -29.27 9.19
CA LYS A 265 -20.50 -30.50 9.03
C LYS A 265 -19.26 -30.30 8.16
N ASP A 266 -19.34 -29.43 7.15
CA ASP A 266 -18.23 -29.15 6.23
C ASP A 266 -17.11 -28.40 6.98
N LEU A 267 -17.49 -27.39 7.78
CA LEU A 267 -16.56 -26.63 8.61
C LEU A 267 -15.89 -27.51 9.66
N ILE A 268 -16.66 -28.33 10.38
CA ILE A 268 -16.14 -29.26 11.38
C ILE A 268 -15.16 -30.26 10.73
N SER A 269 -15.52 -30.79 9.56
CA SER A 269 -14.66 -31.71 8.81
C SER A 269 -13.33 -31.04 8.44
N LEU A 270 -13.37 -29.82 7.88
CA LEU A 270 -12.18 -29.06 7.51
C LEU A 270 -11.30 -28.71 8.73
N MET A 271 -11.90 -28.27 9.85
CA MET A 271 -11.19 -27.96 11.10
C MET A 271 -10.44 -29.16 11.66
N LYS A 272 -11.04 -30.36 11.59
CA LYS A 272 -10.45 -31.60 12.10
C LYS A 272 -9.41 -32.22 11.17
N THR A 273 -9.60 -32.08 9.86
CA THR A 273 -8.76 -32.75 8.86
C THR A 273 -7.69 -31.83 8.31
N LYS A 274 -8.07 -30.89 7.45
CA LYS A 274 -7.13 -30.06 6.68
C LYS A 274 -6.53 -28.92 7.48
N TRP A 275 -7.27 -28.37 8.44
CA TRP A 275 -6.86 -27.15 9.14
C TRP A 275 -6.31 -27.40 10.54
N SER A 276 -6.33 -28.64 11.04
CA SER A 276 -5.92 -29.01 12.40
C SER A 276 -4.52 -28.52 12.78
N HIS A 277 -3.60 -28.49 11.81
CA HIS A 277 -2.22 -28.06 11.99
C HIS A 277 -1.93 -26.65 11.44
N LEU A 278 -2.89 -26.02 10.76
CA LEU A 278 -2.71 -24.70 10.19
C LEU A 278 -2.98 -23.62 11.25
N GLU A 279 -2.02 -22.74 11.49
CA GLU A 279 -2.25 -21.55 12.33
C GLU A 279 -3.08 -20.48 11.62
N LYS A 280 -3.09 -20.50 10.29
CA LYS A 280 -3.77 -19.51 9.45
C LYS A 280 -4.34 -20.14 8.19
N ILE A 281 -5.55 -19.72 7.81
CA ILE A 281 -6.21 -20.08 6.55
C ILE A 281 -6.72 -18.84 5.83
N THR A 282 -7.02 -18.99 4.54
CA THR A 282 -7.67 -17.97 3.73
C THR A 282 -8.98 -18.52 3.17
N LEU A 283 -10.07 -17.78 3.34
CA LEU A 283 -11.38 -18.07 2.78
C LEU A 283 -11.79 -16.94 1.83
N ARG A 284 -12.58 -17.28 0.82
CA ARG A 284 -13.25 -16.32 -0.05
C ARG A 284 -14.74 -16.33 0.24
N CYS A 285 -15.36 -15.17 0.40
CA CYS A 285 -16.81 -15.06 0.47
C CYS A 285 -17.38 -14.98 -0.95
N ILE A 286 -18.51 -15.64 -1.16
CA ILE A 286 -19.40 -15.43 -2.31
C ILE A 286 -20.79 -15.14 -1.74
N MET A 287 -21.44 -14.13 -2.31
CA MET A 287 -22.86 -13.85 -2.12
C MET A 287 -23.64 -14.37 -3.32
#